data_AF-A0A941T9Y3-F1
#
_entry.id   AF-A0A941T9Y3-F1
#
_cell.length_a   1.000
_cell.length_b   1.000
_cell.length_c   1.000
_cell.angle_alpha   90.00
_cell.angle_beta   90.00
_cell.angle_gamma   90.00
#
_symmetry.space_group_name_H-M   'P 1'
#
loop_
_entity.id
_entity.type
_entity.pdbx_description
1 polymer ?
#
loop_
_entity_poly.entity_id
_entity_poly.type
_entity_poly.pdbx_seq_one_letter_code
_entity_poly.pdbx_strand_id
1 'polypeptide(L)'
;MRIFSLFLAIFLAASAQAQPRFGLNEADYALAQRWLRASCLAPDARPLIDALSSRRTAMQTAFAGALAEGPTADEIAAVRGAAANRWRAQRAFLDDAALKDALSEDQRQALRSQSEDAATRSEVENFINGYKSNAMSGLAIVGDGSALDQLREISMRGDAPEALAARAALAYRQSLPKH
;
A
#
# COMPACT_ATOMS: atom_id res chain seq x y z
N MET A 1 -16.41 -50.82 -16.72
CA MET A 1 -15.66 -50.50 -15.49
C MET A 1 -14.29 -49.97 -15.85
N ARG A 2 -14.07 -48.65 -15.78
CA ARG A 2 -12.76 -48.02 -15.59
C ARG A 2 -12.99 -46.72 -14.81
N ILE A 3 -12.73 -46.80 -13.51
CA ILE A 3 -12.79 -45.69 -12.56
C ILE A 3 -11.48 -44.92 -12.75
N PHE A 4 -11.53 -43.75 -13.37
CA PHE A 4 -10.40 -42.82 -13.41
C PHE A 4 -10.55 -41.90 -12.20
N SER A 5 -9.93 -42.29 -11.08
CA SER A 5 -9.80 -41.45 -9.89
C SER A 5 -8.85 -40.30 -10.21
N LEU A 6 -9.42 -39.16 -10.60
CA LEU A 6 -8.68 -37.90 -10.70
C LEU A 6 -8.47 -37.37 -9.27
N PHE A 7 -7.24 -37.48 -8.78
CA PHE A 7 -6.79 -36.83 -7.55
C PHE A 7 -6.91 -35.32 -7.71
N LEU A 8 -7.91 -34.74 -7.06
CA LEU A 8 -8.06 -33.29 -6.91
C LEU A 8 -6.99 -32.81 -5.92
N ALA A 9 -5.86 -32.33 -6.43
CA ALA A 9 -4.84 -31.65 -5.63
C ALA A 9 -5.41 -30.30 -5.18
N ILE A 10 -5.97 -30.27 -3.96
CA ILE A 10 -6.37 -29.04 -3.28
C ILE A 10 -5.07 -28.30 -2.93
N PHE A 11 -4.69 -27.33 -3.75
CA PHE A 11 -3.71 -26.31 -3.36
C PHE A 11 -4.31 -25.48 -2.22
N LEU A 12 -4.04 -25.90 -0.99
CA LEU A 12 -4.15 -25.04 0.19
C LEU A 12 -3.08 -23.95 0.05
N ALA A 13 -3.43 -22.87 -0.65
CA ALA A 13 -2.77 -21.60 -0.43
C ALA A 13 -3.08 -21.22 1.02
N ALA A 14 -2.18 -21.56 1.93
CA ALA A 14 -2.17 -21.02 3.27
C ALA A 14 -2.09 -19.49 3.09
N SER A 15 -3.24 -18.84 3.17
CA SER A 15 -3.32 -17.40 3.31
C SER A 15 -2.56 -17.11 4.59
N ALA A 16 -1.30 -16.69 4.49
CA ALA A 16 -0.55 -16.20 5.62
C ALA A 16 -1.31 -14.97 6.12
N GLN A 17 -2.26 -15.18 7.04
CA GLN A 17 -2.97 -14.09 7.67
C GLN A 17 -1.92 -13.37 8.50
N ALA A 18 -1.61 -12.15 8.10
CA ALA A 18 -0.65 -11.32 8.81
C ALA A 18 -1.11 -11.22 10.27
N GLN A 19 -0.22 -11.60 11.20
CA GLN A 19 -0.52 -11.52 12.62
C GLN A 19 -0.87 -10.07 12.97
N PRO A 20 -1.92 -9.83 13.79
CA PRO A 20 -2.26 -8.49 14.22
C PRO A 20 -1.07 -7.77 14.86
N ARG A 21 -0.84 -6.53 14.45
CA ARG A 21 0.17 -5.63 15.02
C ARG A 21 -0.50 -4.49 15.78
N PHE A 22 0.31 -3.67 16.45
CA PHE A 22 -0.13 -2.44 17.13
C PHE A 22 -1.13 -2.67 18.28
N GLY A 23 -1.16 -3.89 18.84
CA GLY A 23 -2.07 -4.24 19.94
C GLY A 23 -3.55 -4.32 19.54
N LEU A 24 -3.84 -4.50 18.25
CA LEU A 24 -5.21 -4.56 17.73
C LEU A 24 -5.77 -5.99 17.75
N ASN A 25 -7.10 -6.09 17.84
CA ASN A 25 -7.79 -7.31 17.44
C ASN A 25 -7.75 -7.49 15.90
N GLU A 26 -8.11 -8.67 15.42
CA GLU A 26 -8.04 -9.03 14.00
C GLU A 26 -8.89 -8.10 13.10
N ALA A 27 -10.11 -7.76 13.53
CA ALA A 27 -11.02 -6.94 12.73
C ALA A 27 -10.52 -5.49 12.57
N ASP A 28 -9.93 -4.94 13.63
CA ASP A 28 -9.33 -3.60 13.61
C ASP A 28 -8.03 -3.57 12.84
N TYR A 29 -7.22 -4.61 12.98
CA TYR A 29 -6.01 -4.76 12.18
C TYR A 29 -6.32 -4.86 10.69
N ALA A 30 -7.33 -5.64 10.30
CA ALA A 30 -7.76 -5.74 8.91
C ALA A 30 -8.27 -4.40 8.36
N LEU A 31 -9.02 -3.63 9.17
CA LEU A 31 -9.49 -2.29 8.80
C LEU A 31 -8.31 -1.32 8.60
N ALA A 32 -7.34 -1.31 9.53
CA ALA A 32 -6.15 -0.48 9.43
C ALA A 32 -5.30 -0.87 8.21
N GLN A 33 -5.11 -2.16 7.95
CA GLN A 33 -4.35 -2.66 6.79
C GLN A 33 -5.02 -2.29 5.46
N ARG A 34 -6.35 -2.34 5.38
CA ARG A 34 -7.09 -1.88 4.20
C ARG A 34 -6.82 -0.40 3.90
N TRP A 35 -6.75 0.44 4.93
CA TRP A 35 -6.40 1.84 4.78
C TRP A 35 -4.93 2.05 4.39
N LEU A 36 -4.01 1.44 5.13
CA LEU A 36 -2.56 1.63 4.96
C LEU A 36 -2.07 1.21 3.57
N ARG A 37 -2.69 0.18 2.98
CA ARG A 37 -2.32 -0.37 1.67
C ARG A 37 -3.13 0.19 0.50
N ALA A 38 -4.02 1.15 0.74
CA ALA A 38 -4.85 1.70 -0.32
C ALA A 38 -3.99 2.53 -1.29
N SER A 39 -4.10 2.21 -2.59
CA SER A 39 -3.50 3.00 -3.68
C SER A 39 -4.52 3.93 -4.37
N CYS A 40 -5.80 3.56 -4.33
CA CYS A 40 -6.93 4.38 -4.76
C CYS A 40 -8.09 4.14 -3.80
N LEU A 41 -8.69 5.23 -3.31
CA LEU A 41 -9.79 5.18 -2.35
C LEU A 41 -11.15 5.49 -2.97
N ALA A 42 -11.23 6.02 -4.20
CA ALA A 42 -12.51 6.29 -4.85
C ALA A 42 -13.07 5.01 -5.50
N PRO A 43 -14.37 4.69 -5.36
CA PRO A 43 -15.43 5.44 -4.67
C PRO A 43 -15.62 5.13 -3.16
N ASP A 44 -14.88 4.16 -2.61
CA ASP A 44 -15.08 3.62 -1.24
C ASP A 44 -14.54 4.50 -0.09
N ALA A 45 -14.06 5.70 -0.39
CA ALA A 45 -13.34 6.54 0.56
C ALA A 45 -14.21 6.87 1.78
N ARG A 46 -15.47 7.26 1.56
CA ARG A 46 -16.34 7.71 2.65
C ARG A 46 -16.74 6.59 3.62
N PRO A 47 -17.25 5.43 3.15
CA PRO A 47 -17.51 4.30 4.05
C PRO A 47 -16.29 3.88 4.87
N LEU A 48 -15.10 3.92 4.27
CA LEU A 48 -13.86 3.56 4.97
C LEU A 48 -13.50 4.60 6.04
N ILE A 49 -13.60 5.90 5.74
CA ILE A 49 -13.37 6.98 6.71
C ILE A 49 -14.34 6.88 7.90
N ASP A 50 -15.61 6.61 7.64
CA ASP A 50 -16.63 6.47 8.69
C ASP A 50 -16.32 5.25 9.58
N ALA A 51 -15.92 4.11 8.97
CA ALA A 51 -15.47 2.93 9.71
C ALA A 51 -14.26 3.22 10.60
N LEU A 52 -13.23 3.90 10.08
CA LEU A 52 -12.07 4.32 10.86
C LEU A 52 -12.46 5.23 12.03
N SER A 53 -13.34 6.20 11.76
CA SER A 53 -13.77 7.19 12.75
C SER A 53 -14.56 6.55 13.89
N SER A 54 -15.37 5.52 13.60
CA SER A 54 -16.10 4.74 14.62
C SER A 54 -15.19 3.97 15.59
N ARG A 55 -13.91 3.78 15.24
CA ARG A 55 -12.91 3.04 16.03
C ARG A 55 -11.69 3.89 16.34
N ARG A 56 -11.93 5.19 16.59
CA ARG A 56 -10.92 6.25 16.68
C ARG A 56 -9.68 5.85 17.49
N THR A 57 -9.85 5.42 18.74
CA THR A 57 -8.73 5.09 19.63
C THR A 57 -7.87 3.96 19.08
N ALA A 58 -8.49 2.87 18.62
CA ALA A 58 -7.77 1.74 18.03
C ALA A 58 -7.02 2.16 16.76
N MET A 59 -7.67 2.94 15.88
CA MET A 59 -7.07 3.40 14.63
C MET A 59 -5.94 4.40 14.85
N GLN A 60 -6.03 5.27 15.87
CA GLN A 60 -4.94 6.17 16.23
C GLN A 60 -3.70 5.37 16.64
N THR A 61 -3.86 4.36 17.51
CA THR A 61 -2.76 3.45 17.89
C THR A 61 -2.17 2.75 16.67
N ALA A 62 -3.04 2.24 15.78
CA ALA A 62 -2.64 1.58 14.55
C ALA A 62 -1.76 2.47 13.67
N PHE A 63 -2.22 3.70 13.41
CA PHE A 63 -1.54 4.61 12.49
C PHE A 63 -0.29 5.24 13.09
N ALA A 64 -0.26 5.49 14.40
CA ALA A 64 0.96 5.91 15.09
C ALA A 64 2.04 4.81 15.02
N GLY A 65 1.66 3.55 15.30
CA GLY A 65 2.54 2.40 15.16
C GLY A 65 3.01 2.19 13.72
N ALA A 66 2.10 2.28 12.75
CA ALA A 66 2.41 2.15 11.32
C ALA A 66 3.35 3.26 10.83
N LEU A 67 3.21 4.49 11.33
CA LEU A 67 4.11 5.60 11.00
C LEU A 67 5.52 5.40 11.58
N ALA A 68 5.61 4.87 12.80
CA ALA A 68 6.89 4.62 13.48
C ALA A 68 7.62 3.40 12.89
N GLU A 69 6.92 2.30 12.67
CA GLU A 69 7.51 1.01 12.29
C GLU A 69 7.56 0.79 10.78
N GLY A 70 6.66 1.42 10.01
CA GLY A 70 6.50 1.14 8.59
C GLY A 70 5.92 -0.27 8.29
N PRO A 71 5.93 -0.67 7.00
CA PRO A 71 5.52 -2.00 6.59
C PRO A 71 6.52 -3.07 7.07
N THR A 72 6.05 -4.30 7.29
CA THR A 72 6.95 -5.40 7.68
C THR A 72 7.87 -5.82 6.54
N ALA A 73 8.93 -6.56 6.89
CA ALA A 73 9.80 -7.20 5.91
C ALA A 73 9.04 -8.14 4.97
N ASP A 74 8.04 -8.87 5.47
CA ASP A 74 7.21 -9.78 4.64
C ASP A 74 6.34 -9.00 3.66
N GLU A 75 5.79 -7.86 4.08
CA GLU A 75 5.02 -6.98 3.19
C GLU A 75 5.91 -6.41 2.07
N ILE A 76 7.11 -5.96 2.43
CA ILE A 76 8.12 -5.49 1.47
C ILE A 76 8.54 -6.61 0.53
N ALA A 77 8.76 -7.83 1.03
CA ALA A 77 9.13 -8.99 0.22
C ALA A 77 8.01 -9.39 -0.75
N ALA A 78 6.75 -9.33 -0.30
CA ALA A 78 5.59 -9.59 -1.15
C ALA A 78 5.49 -8.55 -2.28
N VAL A 79 5.65 -7.26 -1.98
CA VAL A 79 5.65 -6.19 -2.99
C VAL A 79 6.81 -6.37 -3.97
N ARG A 80 8.00 -6.67 -3.47
CA ARG A 80 9.20 -6.96 -4.28
C ARG A 80 8.96 -8.11 -5.25
N GLY A 81 8.44 -9.24 -4.75
CA GLY A 81 8.14 -10.41 -5.58
C GLY A 81 7.06 -10.11 -6.62
N ALA A 82 6.00 -9.39 -6.25
CA ALA A 82 4.95 -8.99 -7.17
C ALA A 82 5.46 -8.03 -8.26
N ALA A 83 6.33 -7.09 -7.91
CA ALA A 83 6.95 -6.16 -8.86
C ALA A 83 7.86 -6.88 -9.86
N ALA A 84 8.72 -7.79 -9.38
CA ALA A 84 9.54 -8.63 -10.25
C ALA A 84 8.68 -9.45 -11.22
N ASN A 85 7.60 -10.06 -10.74
CA ASN A 85 6.67 -10.82 -11.58
C ASN A 85 5.98 -9.93 -12.63
N ARG A 86 5.53 -8.72 -12.25
CA ARG A 86 4.95 -7.76 -13.21
C ARG A 86 5.96 -7.36 -14.27
N TRP A 87 7.21 -7.06 -13.89
CA TRP A 87 8.27 -6.71 -14.82
C TRP A 87 8.51 -7.86 -15.81
N ARG A 88 8.67 -9.10 -15.34
CA ARG A 88 8.88 -10.27 -16.23
C ARG A 88 7.69 -10.51 -17.16
N ALA A 89 6.47 -10.37 -16.66
CA ALA A 89 5.26 -10.49 -17.47
C ALA A 89 5.22 -9.40 -18.56
N GLN A 90 5.56 -8.16 -18.22
CA GLN A 90 5.68 -7.07 -19.19
C GLN A 90 6.77 -7.36 -20.23
N ARG A 91 7.94 -7.89 -19.83
CA ARG A 91 9.00 -8.29 -20.76
C ARG A 91 8.55 -9.37 -21.73
N ALA A 92 7.89 -10.42 -21.23
CA ALA A 92 7.35 -11.48 -22.07
C ALA A 92 6.32 -10.94 -23.07
N PHE A 93 5.44 -10.03 -22.63
CA PHE A 93 4.47 -9.38 -23.50
C PHE A 93 5.13 -8.53 -24.61
N LEU A 94 6.24 -7.84 -24.31
CA LEU A 94 7.03 -7.09 -25.29
C LEU A 94 7.79 -7.98 -26.29
N ASP A 95 7.88 -9.29 -26.04
CA ASP A 95 8.49 -10.27 -26.94
C ASP A 95 7.45 -10.98 -27.84
N ASP A 96 6.15 -10.74 -27.63
CA ASP A 96 5.06 -11.25 -28.45
C ASP A 96 5.16 -10.76 -29.90
N ALA A 97 4.95 -11.66 -30.86
CA ALA A 97 5.04 -11.36 -32.29
C ALA A 97 4.05 -10.27 -32.73
N ALA A 98 2.82 -10.28 -32.18
CA ALA A 98 1.81 -9.29 -32.52
C ALA A 98 2.21 -7.88 -32.07
N LEU A 99 2.96 -7.76 -30.97
CA LEU A 99 3.45 -6.46 -30.48
C LEU A 99 4.69 -5.97 -31.26
N LYS A 100 5.52 -6.90 -31.76
CA LYS A 100 6.68 -6.58 -32.60
C LYS A 100 6.28 -5.94 -33.92
N ASP A 101 5.12 -6.31 -34.46
CA ASP A 101 4.62 -5.71 -35.69
C ASP A 101 3.91 -4.36 -35.44
N ALA A 102 3.41 -4.13 -34.22
CA ALA A 102 2.65 -2.93 -33.85
C ALA A 102 3.51 -1.73 -33.37
N LEU A 103 4.72 -1.98 -32.89
CA LEU A 103 5.61 -0.94 -32.33
C LEU A 103 6.88 -0.78 -33.17
N SER A 104 7.47 0.42 -33.20
CA SER A 104 8.82 0.61 -33.75
C SER A 104 9.90 0.03 -32.83
N GLU A 105 11.10 -0.19 -33.35
CA GLU A 105 12.24 -0.65 -32.54
C GLU A 105 12.60 0.35 -31.44
N ASP A 106 12.59 1.64 -31.74
CA ASP A 106 12.86 2.70 -30.73
C ASP A 106 11.83 2.68 -29.59
N GLN A 107 10.54 2.48 -29.92
CA GLN A 107 9.48 2.38 -28.92
C GLN A 107 9.65 1.13 -28.06
N ARG A 108 9.99 -0.01 -28.67
CA ARG A 108 10.31 -1.23 -27.91
C ARG A 108 11.52 -1.03 -27.01
N GLN A 109 12.57 -0.41 -27.50
CA GLN A 109 13.79 -0.18 -26.72
C GLN A 109 13.52 0.78 -25.55
N ALA A 110 12.69 1.81 -25.76
CA ALA A 110 12.24 2.69 -24.69
C ALA A 110 11.48 1.92 -23.59
N LEU A 111 10.58 0.99 -23.97
CA LEU A 111 9.87 0.12 -23.02
C LEU A 111 10.78 -0.89 -22.32
N ARG A 112 11.96 -1.15 -22.89
CA ARG A 112 12.97 -2.09 -22.34
C ARG A 112 14.03 -1.42 -21.48
N SER A 113 14.03 -0.10 -21.40
CA SER A 113 15.10 0.71 -20.80
C SER A 113 15.28 0.52 -19.29
N GLN A 114 14.26 0.03 -18.59
CA GLN A 114 14.31 -0.20 -17.15
C GLN A 114 14.69 -1.65 -16.80
N SER A 115 15.71 -1.82 -15.95
CA SER A 115 16.08 -3.12 -15.39
C SER A 115 15.06 -3.63 -14.37
N GLU A 116 15.01 -4.95 -14.16
CA GLU A 116 14.15 -5.57 -13.14
C GLU A 116 14.42 -4.98 -11.75
N ASP A 117 15.69 -4.80 -11.39
CA ASP A 117 16.09 -4.22 -10.10
C ASP A 117 15.62 -2.78 -9.94
N ALA A 118 15.69 -1.96 -10.99
CA ALA A 118 15.24 -0.58 -10.94
C ALA A 118 13.71 -0.49 -10.79
N ALA A 119 12.97 -1.29 -11.56
CA ALA A 119 11.52 -1.38 -11.46
C ALA A 119 11.08 -1.84 -10.06
N THR A 120 11.71 -2.91 -9.57
CA THR A 120 11.40 -3.50 -8.27
C THR A 120 11.72 -2.55 -7.11
N ARG A 121 12.85 -1.85 -7.17
CA ARG A 121 13.23 -0.86 -6.17
C ARG A 121 12.23 0.29 -6.12
N SER A 122 11.87 0.84 -7.28
CA SER A 122 10.92 1.94 -7.38
C SER A 122 9.54 1.56 -6.80
N GLU A 123 9.05 0.36 -7.10
CA GLU A 123 7.78 -0.14 -6.55
C GLU A 123 7.81 -0.32 -5.03
N VAL A 124 8.92 -0.81 -4.48
CA VAL A 124 9.11 -0.95 -3.03
C VAL A 124 9.18 0.42 -2.34
N GLU A 125 9.92 1.38 -2.90
CA GLU A 125 10.01 2.74 -2.38
C GLU A 125 8.64 3.43 -2.40
N ASN A 126 7.91 3.31 -3.51
CA ASN A 126 6.55 3.84 -3.64
C ASN A 126 5.60 3.22 -2.61
N PHE A 127 5.70 1.90 -2.38
CA PHE A 127 4.90 1.23 -1.36
C PHE A 127 5.20 1.74 0.06
N ILE A 128 6.48 1.86 0.43
CA ILE A 128 6.87 2.35 1.77
C ILE A 128 6.40 3.79 1.97
N ASN A 129 6.59 4.65 0.97
CA ASN A 129 6.17 6.04 1.03
C ASN A 129 4.64 6.17 1.09
N GLY A 130 3.93 5.40 0.27
CA GLY A 130 2.45 5.32 0.29
C GLY A 130 1.92 4.84 1.63
N TYR A 131 2.53 3.80 2.21
CA TYR A 131 2.16 3.25 3.52
C TYR A 131 2.28 4.30 4.63
N LYS A 132 3.41 5.02 4.70
CA LYS A 132 3.61 6.10 5.67
C LYS A 132 2.67 7.28 5.43
N SER A 133 2.47 7.67 4.17
CA SER A 133 1.54 8.74 3.78
C SER A 133 0.10 8.41 4.20
N ASN A 134 -0.32 7.16 4.00
CA ASN A 134 -1.62 6.67 4.44
C ASN A 134 -1.72 6.66 5.97
N ALA A 135 -0.67 6.28 6.69
CA ALA A 135 -0.64 6.38 8.16
C ALA A 135 -0.84 7.83 8.63
N MET A 136 -0.13 8.80 8.05
CA MET A 136 -0.30 10.22 8.37
C MET A 136 -1.71 10.73 8.04
N SER A 137 -2.25 10.36 6.89
CA SER A 137 -3.63 10.70 6.51
C SER A 137 -4.66 10.07 7.45
N GLY A 138 -4.39 8.84 7.91
CA GLY A 138 -5.19 8.16 8.93
C GLY A 138 -5.17 8.94 10.25
N LEU A 139 -3.99 9.34 10.73
CA LEU A 139 -3.86 10.20 11.92
C LEU A 139 -4.58 11.54 11.76
N ALA A 140 -4.62 12.14 10.57
CA ALA A 140 -5.43 13.32 10.32
C ALA A 140 -6.95 13.06 10.41
N ILE A 141 -7.41 11.83 10.23
CA ILE A 141 -8.85 11.49 10.36
C ILE A 141 -9.20 11.21 11.82
N VAL A 142 -8.43 10.34 12.47
CA VAL A 142 -8.76 9.77 13.78
C VAL A 142 -7.95 10.35 14.94
N GLY A 143 -6.87 11.06 14.67
CA GLY A 143 -5.95 11.53 15.69
C GLY A 143 -6.53 12.60 16.62
N ASP A 144 -6.15 12.51 17.88
CA ASP A 144 -6.32 13.55 18.89
C ASP A 144 -5.28 14.69 18.73
N GLY A 145 -5.24 15.61 19.70
CA GLY A 145 -4.31 16.73 19.69
C GLY A 145 -2.84 16.31 19.61
N SER A 146 -2.45 15.24 20.32
CA SER A 146 -1.07 14.75 20.36
C SER A 146 -0.67 14.16 19.01
N ALA A 147 -1.54 13.39 18.37
CA ALA A 147 -1.31 12.88 17.02
C ALA A 147 -1.17 14.02 16.00
N LEU A 148 -1.97 15.08 16.12
CA LEU A 148 -1.87 16.24 15.24
C LEU A 148 -0.59 17.05 15.49
N ASP A 149 -0.11 17.14 16.72
CA ASP A 149 1.19 17.76 17.04
C ASP A 149 2.35 16.99 16.42
N GLN A 150 2.31 15.65 16.48
CA GLN A 150 3.29 14.81 15.80
C GLN A 150 3.32 15.08 14.28
N LEU A 151 2.15 15.23 13.64
CA LEU A 151 2.09 15.59 12.21
C LEU A 151 2.66 16.99 11.95
N ARG A 152 2.41 17.97 12.82
CA ARG A 152 2.98 19.32 12.70
C ARG A 152 4.50 19.28 12.78
N GLU A 153 5.06 18.53 13.73
CA GLU A 153 6.50 18.34 13.84
C GLU A 153 7.12 17.74 12.58
N ILE A 154 6.50 16.71 12.01
CA ILE A 154 6.96 16.09 10.75
C ILE A 154 6.87 17.10 9.59
N SER A 155 5.79 17.89 9.54
CA SER A 155 5.55 18.88 8.48
C SER A 155 6.62 19.98 8.40
N MET A 156 7.39 20.19 9.47
CA MET A 156 8.45 21.20 9.53
C MET A 156 9.81 20.69 9.04
N ARG A 157 9.95 19.41 8.66
CA ARG A 157 11.23 18.78 8.28
C ARG A 157 11.64 19.02 6.82
N GLY A 158 11.52 20.27 6.35
CA GLY A 158 11.94 20.66 5.00
C GLY A 158 11.12 20.01 3.88
N ASP A 159 11.77 19.59 2.79
CA ASP A 159 11.12 19.03 1.59
C ASP A 159 11.16 17.50 1.50
N ALA A 160 11.41 16.84 2.63
CA ALA A 160 11.33 15.38 2.70
C ALA A 160 9.91 14.89 2.30
N PRO A 161 9.78 13.73 1.63
CA PRO A 161 8.48 13.18 1.25
C PRO A 161 7.51 13.08 2.43
N GLU A 162 7.98 12.71 3.62
CA GLU A 162 7.15 12.65 4.82
C GLU A 162 6.66 14.02 5.29
N ALA A 163 7.47 15.07 5.15
CA ALA A 163 7.05 16.43 5.51
C ALA A 163 5.93 16.91 4.58
N LEU A 164 6.02 16.63 3.27
CA LEU A 164 4.97 16.93 2.30
C LEU A 164 3.68 16.15 2.60
N ALA A 165 3.80 14.86 2.90
CA ALA A 165 2.66 14.02 3.28
C ALA A 165 1.98 14.51 4.56
N ALA A 166 2.74 14.92 5.58
CA ALA A 166 2.20 15.48 6.81
C ALA A 166 1.46 16.82 6.57
N ARG A 167 2.00 17.70 5.72
CA ARG A 167 1.31 18.95 5.32
C ARG A 167 -0.02 18.64 4.62
N ALA A 168 -0.01 17.70 3.68
CA ALA A 168 -1.21 17.27 2.98
C ALA A 168 -2.26 16.69 3.93
N ALA A 169 -1.83 15.84 4.88
CA ALA A 169 -2.70 15.26 5.90
C ALA A 169 -3.33 16.34 6.80
N LEU A 170 -2.55 17.32 7.25
CA LEU A 170 -3.05 18.46 8.05
C LEU A 170 -4.01 19.34 7.25
N ALA A 171 -3.73 19.60 5.97
CA ALA A 171 -4.64 20.35 5.10
C ALA A 171 -5.97 19.58 4.88
N TYR A 172 -5.89 18.26 4.71
CA TYR A 172 -7.07 17.40 4.61
C TYR A 172 -7.91 17.42 5.90
N ARG A 173 -7.28 17.37 7.08
CA ARG A 173 -7.99 17.54 8.37
C ARG A 173 -8.84 18.80 8.39
N GLN A 174 -8.32 19.91 7.86
CA GLN A 174 -9.00 21.20 7.84
C GLN A 174 -10.18 21.25 6.87
N SER A 175 -10.19 20.40 5.84
CA SER A 175 -11.31 20.29 4.89
C SER A 175 -12.40 19.34 5.34
N LEU A 176 -12.15 18.49 6.34
CA LEU A 176 -13.18 17.62 6.91
C LEU A 176 -14.30 18.42 7.60
N PRO A 177 -15.57 18.00 7.47
CA PRO A 177 -16.67 18.61 8.21
C PRO A 177 -16.40 18.58 9.71
N LYS A 178 -16.62 19.70 10.39
CA LYS A 178 -16.61 19.74 11.86
C LYS A 178 -17.87 19.03 12.35
N HIS A 179 -17.69 17.86 12.94
CA HIS A 179 -18.75 17.13 13.65
C HIS A 179 -18.78 17.56 15.11
#